data_AF-A0A7K5V2B7-F1
#
_entry.id   AF-A0A7K5V2B7-F1
#
_cell.length_a   1.000
_cell.length_b   1.000
_cell.length_c   1.000
_cell.angle_alpha   90.00
_cell.angle_beta   90.00
_cell.angle_gamma   90.00
#
_symmetry.space_group_name_H-M   'P 1'
#
loop_
_entity.id
_entity.type
_entity.pdbx_description
1 polymer ?
#
loop_
_entity_poly.entity_id
_entity_poly.type
_entity_poly.pdbx_seq_one_letter_code
_entity_poly.pdbx_strand_id
1 'polypeptide(L)' 'EPDGQYRGRVEFFHREFQAGNVSLLLRNVQSSDQGSYSCEVTFGNVSREVLVELEVAG' A
#
# COMPACT_ATOMS: atom_id res chain seq x y z
N GLU A 1 1.24 -1.17 -13.07
CA GLU A 1 1.45 -2.55 -12.62
C GLU A 1 2.61 -2.59 -11.63
N PRO A 2 2.47 -3.29 -10.50
CA PRO A 2 3.56 -3.49 -9.56
C PRO A 2 4.68 -4.27 -10.24
N ASP A 3 5.91 -3.73 -10.18
CA ASP A 3 7.09 -4.37 -10.75
C ASP A 3 7.89 -5.12 -9.67
N GLY A 4 8.74 -6.06 -10.08
CA GLY A 4 9.64 -6.80 -9.20
C GLY A 4 8.92 -7.64 -8.14
N GLN A 5 9.36 -7.53 -6.87
CA GLN A 5 8.96 -8.44 -5.80
C GLN A 5 7.46 -8.38 -5.45
N TYR A 6 6.76 -7.31 -5.80
CA TYR A 6 5.35 -7.11 -5.41
C TYR A 6 4.35 -7.59 -6.47
N ARG A 7 4.84 -8.00 -7.64
CA ARG A 7 4.00 -8.40 -8.76
C ARG A 7 3.06 -9.54 -8.39
N GLY A 8 1.76 -9.36 -8.64
CA GLY A 8 0.73 -10.36 -8.33
C GLY A 8 0.43 -10.55 -6.84
N ARG A 9 1.13 -9.83 -5.95
CA ARG A 9 0.93 -9.88 -4.49
C ARG A 9 0.15 -8.69 -3.96
N VAL A 10 0.10 -7.59 -4.70
CA VAL A 10 -0.58 -6.37 -4.27
C VAL A 10 -1.89 -6.12 -5.00
N GLU A 11 -2.87 -5.59 -4.28
CA GLU A 11 -4.17 -5.21 -4.82
C GLU A 11 -4.71 -3.97 -4.10
N PHE A 12 -5.33 -3.06 -4.85
CA PHE A 12 -6.11 -1.96 -4.30
C PHE A 12 -7.61 -2.25 -4.36
N PHE A 13 -8.34 -1.74 -3.37
CA PHE A 13 -9.81 -1.77 -3.34
C PHE A 13 -10.41 -0.67 -4.23
N HIS A 14 -10.17 -0.74 -5.54
CA HIS A 14 -10.56 0.32 -6.50
C HIS A 14 -12.03 0.74 -6.41
N ARG A 15 -12.94 -0.18 -6.08
CA ARG A 15 -14.37 0.10 -5.93
C ARG A 15 -14.68 1.00 -4.73
N GLU A 16 -13.82 1.02 -3.73
CA GLU A 16 -13.97 1.74 -2.47
C GLU A 16 -13.26 3.11 -2.48
N PHE A 17 -12.58 3.47 -3.58
CA PHE A 17 -11.86 4.75 -3.68
C PHE A 17 -12.78 5.95 -3.50
N GLN A 18 -14.01 5.88 -4.05
CA GLN A 18 -15.01 6.93 -3.90
C GLN A 18 -15.53 7.05 -2.46
N ALA A 19 -15.41 5.99 -1.66
CA ALA A 19 -15.70 6.00 -0.23
C ALA A 19 -14.48 6.42 0.63
N GLY A 20 -13.34 6.74 -0.01
CA GLY A 20 -12.11 7.18 0.65
C GLY A 20 -11.19 6.05 1.12
N ASN A 21 -11.50 4.79 0.81
CA ASN A 21 -10.64 3.67 1.15
C ASN A 21 -9.56 3.49 0.07
N VAL A 22 -8.35 3.92 0.40
CA VAL A 22 -7.15 3.80 -0.43
C VAL A 22 -6.17 2.74 0.11
N SER A 23 -6.65 1.79 0.92
CA SER A 23 -5.80 0.77 1.52
C SER A 23 -5.19 -0.15 0.45
N LEU A 24 -3.94 -0.55 0.69
CA LEU A 24 -3.20 -1.53 -0.11
C LEU A 24 -3.26 -2.88 0.59
N LEU A 25 -3.67 -3.92 -0.14
CA LEU A 25 -3.54 -5.31 0.32
C LEU A 25 -2.23 -5.89 -0.21
N LEU A 26 -1.38 -6.40 0.68
CA LEU A 26 -0.19 -7.20 0.33
C LEU A 26 -0.42 -8.65 0.75
N ARG A 27 -0.38 -9.57 -0.21
CA ARG A 27 -0.53 -11.03 -0.03
C ARG A 27 0.83 -11.72 0.04
N ASN A 28 0.87 -12.89 0.68
CA ASN A 28 2.07 -13.72 0.82
C ASN A 28 3.26 -12.89 1.33
N VAL A 29 3.09 -12.27 2.50
CA VAL A 29 4.10 -11.44 3.15
C VAL A 29 5.35 -12.28 3.43
N GLN A 30 6.51 -11.74 3.08
CA GLN A 30 7.82 -12.35 3.26
C GLN A 30 8.66 -11.47 4.20
N SER A 31 9.68 -12.03 4.85
CA SER A 31 10.59 -11.25 5.71
C SER A 31 11.27 -10.09 4.96
N SER A 32 11.48 -10.22 3.64
CA SER A 32 12.02 -9.15 2.80
C SER A 32 11.02 -8.01 2.50
N ASP A 33 9.75 -8.17 2.87
CA ASP A 33 8.75 -7.10 2.78
C ASP A 33 8.80 -6.17 4.00
N GLN A 34 9.56 -6.49 5.05
CA GLN A 34 9.72 -5.61 6.22
C GLN A 34 10.32 -4.25 5.82
N GLY A 35 9.77 -3.16 6.37
CA GLY A 35 10.27 -1.81 6.18
C GLY A 35 9.19 -0.75 6.22
N SER A 36 9.57 0.47 5.81
CA SER A 36 8.68 1.63 5.79
C SER A 36 7.96 1.78 4.46
N TYR A 37 6.64 1.97 4.53
CA TYR A 37 5.76 2.17 3.40
C TYR A 37 5.12 3.55 3.50
N SER A 38 5.15 4.32 2.41
CA SER A 38 4.43 5.58 2.32
C SER A 38 3.15 5.41 1.51
N CYS A 39 2.08 6.05 1.99
CA CYS A 39 0.86 6.26 1.25
C CYS A 39 0.72 7.76 0.99
N GLU A 40 0.66 8.16 -0.28
CA GLU A 40 0.37 9.53 -0.68
C GLU A 40 -0.95 9.59 -1.43
N VAL A 41 -1.84 10.48 -1.01
CA VAL A 41 -3.13 10.74 -1.66
C VAL A 41 -3.23 12.20 -2.03
N THR A 42 -3.39 12.47 -3.32
CA THR A 42 -3.61 13.83 -3.84
C THR A 42 -5.05 13.97 -4.33
N PHE A 43 -5.75 15.00 -3.83
CA PHE A 43 -7.09 15.37 -4.29
C PHE A 43 -7.14 16.88 -4.53
N GLY A 44 -7.18 17.29 -5.80
CA GLY A 44 -7.07 18.69 -6.18
C GLY A 44 -5.73 19.28 -5.74
N ASN A 45 -5.78 20.29 -4.88
CA ASN A 45 -4.62 20.97 -4.29
C ASN A 45 -4.25 20.46 -2.89
N VAL A 46 -4.92 19.42 -2.40
CA VAL A 46 -4.62 18.80 -1.10
C VAL A 46 -3.84 17.52 -1.33
N SER A 47 -2.65 17.40 -0.71
CA SER A 47 -1.93 16.13 -0.58
C SER A 47 -1.92 15.70 0.89
N ARG A 48 -2.02 14.40 1.12
CA ARG A 48 -1.84 13.77 2.43
C ARG A 48 -0.87 12.62 2.29
N GLU A 49 0.10 12.57 3.18
CA GLU A 49 1.07 11.49 3.28
C GLU A 49 0.95 10.81 4.64
N VAL A 50 1.05 9.48 4.64
CA VAL A 50 1.15 8.67 5.86
C VAL A 50 2.27 7.65 5.68
N LEU A 51 3.10 7.51 6.72
CA LEU A 51 4.11 6.46 6.83
C LEU A 51 3.59 5.31 7.69
N VAL A 52 3.82 4.09 7.24
CA VAL A 52 3.45 2.85 7.90
C VAL A 52 4.68 1.96 7.97
N GLU A 53 5.05 1.54 9.17
CA GLU A 53 6.13 0.56 9.35
C GLU A 53 5.55 -0.85 9.35
N LEU A 54 6.03 -1.72 8.46
CA LEU A 54 5.66 -3.12 8.40
C LEU A 54 6.72 -3.96 9.10
N GLU A 55 6.39 -4.53 10.24
CA GLU A 55 7.19 -5.54 10.93
C GLU A 55 6.66 -6.94 10.59
N VAL A 56 7.55 -7.84 10.17
CA VAL A 56 7.19 -9.24 9.85
C VAL A 56 7.71 -10.14 10.96
N ALA A 57 6.81 -10.70 11.77
CA ALA A 57 7.16 -11.68 12.79
C ALA A 57 7.51 -13.03 12.14
N GLY A 58 8.54 -13.67 12.68
CA GLY A 58 8.97 -15.02 12.30
C GLY A 58 8.26 -16.13 13.05
#